data_AF-A0A150GW09-F1
#
_entry.id   AF-A0A150GW09-F1
#
_cell.length_a   1.000
_cell.length_b   1.000
_cell.length_c   1.000
_cell.angle_alpha   90.00
_cell.angle_beta   90.00
_cell.angle_gamma   90.00
#
_symmetry.space_group_name_H-M   'P 1'
#
loop_
_entity.id
_entity.type
_entity.pdbx_description
1 polymer ?
#
loop_
_entity_poly.entity_id
_entity_poly.type
_entity_poly.pdbx_seq_one_letter_code
_entity_poly.pdbx_strand_id
1 'polypeptide(L)'
;MTANCSDQDHFASTHGVAGAEASQEEGLKLVRGAYDSGEPYWYVSLVGPRVDRAAACALRRKWAGLRLGDAADGGGDNNYGQDGVDGAAVPDAFIRSREARDGPGGHHHVTLVTPPELDEVWRQAISEHQQQQAPESRQQFLGRGPPSKDEVAARVYERVAAEIGSSGGSWLPLALGRVTCGATGAEALFLLVAWPEGRLARRALGLVREQHFHITLGFHLADVHNQPKDLSSLVGGRLHEPVLRELVEAAAGAGAAEATATAEQALLRAAVLVLQASICAPVGVGLGSRGG
;
A
#
# COMPACT_ATOMS: atom_id res chain seq x y z
N MET A 1 -31.99 8.94 3.51
CA MET A 1 -31.22 8.08 2.59
C MET A 1 -30.04 7.52 3.36
N THR A 2 -30.26 6.42 4.08
CA THR A 2 -29.21 5.69 4.80
C THR A 2 -28.57 4.73 3.79
N ALA A 3 -27.28 4.93 3.51
CA ALA A 3 -26.52 3.98 2.72
C ALA A 3 -26.52 2.63 3.44
N ASN A 4 -27.02 1.59 2.78
CA ASN A 4 -26.84 0.21 3.24
C ASN A 4 -25.35 -0.11 3.20
N CYS A 5 -24.67 0.00 4.34
CA CYS A 5 -23.50 -0.82 4.63
C CYS A 5 -24.01 -2.24 4.80
N SER A 6 -24.23 -2.96 3.70
CA SER A 6 -24.53 -4.38 3.77
C SER A 6 -23.27 -5.10 4.25
N ASP A 7 -23.36 -5.59 5.48
CA ASP A 7 -22.47 -6.58 6.07
C ASP A 7 -22.22 -7.72 5.08
N GLN A 8 -21.00 -7.80 4.57
CA GLN A 8 -20.40 -9.04 4.14
C GLN A 8 -19.10 -9.18 4.92
N ASP A 9 -19.23 -9.48 6.21
CA ASP A 9 -18.17 -10.12 6.98
C ASP A 9 -18.10 -11.59 6.50
N HIS A 10 -17.46 -11.74 5.35
CA HIS A 10 -17.15 -13.01 4.72
C HIS A 10 -15.64 -13.04 4.54
N PHE A 11 -14.99 -13.44 5.64
CA PHE A 11 -13.55 -13.60 5.67
C PHE A 11 -13.18 -14.85 4.88
N ALA A 12 -12.54 -14.61 3.74
CA ALA A 12 -11.68 -15.58 3.08
C ALA A 12 -10.73 -16.14 4.14
N SER A 13 -11.06 -17.33 4.65
CA SER A 13 -10.04 -18.25 5.11
C SER A 13 -9.08 -18.35 3.93
N THR A 14 -7.87 -17.81 4.07
CA THR A 14 -6.75 -18.26 3.27
C THR A 14 -6.56 -19.72 3.64
N HIS A 15 -7.41 -20.61 3.09
CA HIS A 15 -7.11 -22.01 2.97
C HIS A 15 -5.76 -22.04 2.30
N GLY A 16 -4.77 -22.43 3.10
CA GLY A 16 -3.37 -22.23 2.80
C GLY A 16 -3.13 -22.47 1.34
N VAL A 17 -2.64 -21.44 0.65
CA VAL A 17 -1.98 -21.62 -0.64
C VAL A 17 -0.86 -22.61 -0.33
N ALA A 18 -1.14 -23.89 -0.53
CA ALA A 18 -0.16 -24.95 -0.46
C ALA A 18 0.90 -24.59 -1.49
N GLY A 19 2.03 -24.04 -1.02
CA GLY A 19 3.18 -23.75 -1.87
C GLY A 19 3.65 -22.31 -1.93
N ALA A 20 3.16 -21.37 -1.12
CA ALA A 20 4.01 -20.23 -0.75
C ALA A 20 4.96 -20.72 0.36
N GLU A 21 5.90 -21.62 0.02
CA GLU A 21 7.13 -21.68 0.81
C GLU A 21 7.63 -20.24 0.86
N ALA A 22 7.79 -19.71 2.08
CA ALA A 22 8.25 -18.36 2.33
C ALA A 22 9.56 -18.16 1.57
N SER A 23 9.48 -17.67 0.33
CA SER A 23 10.67 -17.32 -0.41
C SER A 23 11.30 -16.21 0.40
N GLN A 24 12.46 -16.47 0.98
CA GLN A 24 13.24 -15.50 1.74
C GLN A 24 13.69 -14.29 0.88
N GLU A 25 13.30 -14.28 -0.40
CA GLU A 25 13.64 -13.28 -1.38
C GLU A 25 12.63 -12.14 -1.37
N GLU A 26 13.17 -10.93 -1.22
CA GLU A 26 12.45 -9.67 -1.44
C GLU A 26 11.99 -9.58 -2.89
N GLY A 27 10.73 -9.24 -3.11
CA GLY A 27 10.27 -8.88 -4.44
C GLY A 27 8.76 -8.81 -4.63
N LEU A 28 8.39 -8.44 -5.84
CA LEU A 28 7.02 -8.47 -6.31
C LEU A 28 6.53 -9.91 -6.41
N LYS A 29 5.27 -10.11 -6.03
CA LYS A 29 4.56 -11.37 -6.20
C LYS A 29 3.20 -11.10 -6.83
N LEU A 30 2.85 -11.98 -7.76
CA LEU A 30 1.46 -12.17 -8.15
C LEU A 30 0.84 -13.16 -7.18
N VAL A 31 -0.14 -12.70 -6.39
CA VAL A 31 -0.82 -13.54 -5.40
C VAL A 31 -2.20 -13.90 -5.91
N ARG A 32 -2.55 -15.18 -5.78
CA ARG A 32 -3.87 -15.72 -6.07
C ARG A 32 -4.55 -16.08 -4.75
N GLY A 33 -5.76 -15.57 -4.55
CA GLY A 33 -6.64 -15.93 -3.44
C GLY A 33 -8.01 -16.41 -3.94
N ALA A 34 -8.91 -16.66 -3.00
CA ALA A 34 -10.32 -16.94 -3.28
C ALA A 34 -11.19 -16.19 -2.28
N TYR A 35 -12.30 -15.62 -2.74
CA TYR A 35 -13.35 -15.09 -1.87
C TYR A 35 -14.13 -16.25 -1.22
N ASP A 36 -14.96 -15.96 -0.22
CA ASP A 36 -15.85 -16.95 0.40
C ASP A 36 -16.85 -17.57 -0.57
N SER A 37 -17.15 -16.86 -1.66
CA SER A 37 -17.94 -17.39 -2.78
C SER A 37 -17.23 -18.51 -3.55
N GLY A 38 -15.93 -18.73 -3.28
CA GLY A 38 -15.04 -19.60 -4.04
C GLY A 38 -14.50 -18.95 -5.33
N GLU A 39 -14.94 -17.73 -5.66
CA GLU A 39 -14.42 -17.03 -6.84
C GLU A 39 -12.94 -16.65 -6.61
N PRO A 40 -12.03 -17.02 -7.53
CA PRO A 40 -10.63 -16.66 -7.40
C PRO A 40 -10.42 -15.17 -7.68
N TYR A 41 -9.43 -14.59 -7.00
CA TYR A 41 -8.97 -13.23 -7.25
C TYR A 41 -7.45 -13.16 -7.28
N TRP A 42 -6.93 -12.10 -7.88
CA TRP A 42 -5.50 -11.85 -8.01
C TRP A 42 -5.15 -10.44 -7.57
N TYR A 43 -3.94 -10.28 -7.07
CA TYR A 43 -3.37 -8.97 -6.78
C TYR A 43 -1.85 -9.01 -6.93
N VAL A 44 -1.24 -7.85 -7.14
CA VAL A 44 0.22 -7.71 -7.18
C VAL A 44 0.67 -6.98 -5.92
N SER A 45 1.61 -7.57 -5.20
CA SER A 45 2.14 -7.01 -3.95
C SER A 45 3.66 -7.12 -3.89
N LEU A 46 4.27 -6.19 -3.17
CA LEU A 46 5.65 -6.31 -2.69
C LEU A 46 5.66 -7.05 -1.36
N VAL A 47 6.48 -8.08 -1.26
CA VAL A 47 6.69 -8.88 -0.05
C VAL A 47 8.18 -9.10 0.20
N GLY A 48 8.53 -9.53 1.41
CA GLY A 48 9.85 -10.03 1.73
C GLY A 48 10.46 -9.41 2.97
N PRO A 49 11.75 -9.73 3.24
CA PRO A 49 12.41 -9.36 4.49
C PRO A 49 12.44 -7.87 4.80
N ARG A 50 12.47 -6.97 3.79
CA ARG A 50 12.47 -5.51 4.04
C ARG A 50 11.09 -5.04 4.48
N VAL A 51 10.03 -5.55 3.85
CA VAL A 51 8.64 -5.25 4.24
C VAL A 51 8.37 -5.75 5.66
N ASP A 52 8.75 -7.00 5.94
CA ASP A 52 8.60 -7.61 7.26
C ASP A 52 9.41 -6.89 8.33
N ARG A 53 10.64 -6.45 8.02
CA ARG A 53 11.48 -5.67 8.95
C ARG A 53 10.86 -4.30 9.25
N ALA A 54 10.37 -3.59 8.24
CA ALA A 54 9.72 -2.30 8.46
C ALA A 54 8.46 -2.44 9.33
N ALA A 55 7.65 -3.47 9.07
CA ALA A 55 6.50 -3.80 9.91
C ALA A 55 6.91 -4.15 11.35
N ALA A 56 7.90 -5.01 11.53
CA ALA A 56 8.40 -5.38 12.86
C ALA A 56 8.94 -4.17 13.65
N CYS A 57 9.63 -3.25 12.97
CA CYS A 57 10.09 -2.01 13.59
C CYS A 57 8.92 -1.09 13.99
N ALA A 58 7.90 -0.99 13.15
CA ALA A 58 6.66 -0.26 13.45
C ALA A 58 5.92 -0.85 14.67
N LEU A 59 5.83 -2.18 14.76
CA LEU A 59 5.18 -2.88 15.88
C LEU A 59 5.90 -2.65 17.22
N ARG A 60 7.23 -2.66 17.24
CA ARG A 60 8.06 -2.64 18.47
C ARG A 60 8.27 -1.26 19.11
N ARG A 61 7.55 -0.21 18.71
CA ARG A 61 7.74 1.20 19.15
C ARG A 61 9.15 1.78 18.93
N LYS A 62 10.01 1.16 18.13
CA LYS A 62 11.34 1.73 17.79
C LYS A 62 11.29 2.72 16.62
N TRP A 63 10.12 3.28 16.32
CA TRP A 63 9.97 4.19 15.17
C TRP A 63 10.84 5.44 15.28
N ALA A 64 11.09 5.91 16.51
CA ALA A 64 11.92 7.09 16.76
C ALA A 64 13.39 6.96 16.28
N GLY A 65 13.83 5.79 15.78
CA GLY A 65 15.22 5.55 15.39
C GLY A 65 15.44 4.75 14.11
N LEU A 66 14.45 4.59 13.22
CA LEU A 66 14.70 3.90 11.94
C LEU A 66 15.45 4.84 10.99
N ARG A 67 16.79 4.72 10.89
CA ARG A 67 17.56 5.39 9.83
C ARG A 67 17.51 4.57 8.55
N LEU A 68 17.34 5.26 7.42
CA LEU A 68 17.30 4.69 6.06
C LEU A 68 18.51 3.78 5.72
N GLY A 69 19.64 3.93 6.42
CA GLY A 69 20.86 3.11 6.25
C GLY A 69 20.91 1.80 7.03
N ASP A 70 20.12 1.64 8.11
CA ASP A 70 20.21 0.47 9.01
C ASP A 70 19.50 -0.78 8.45
N ALA A 71 18.80 -0.64 7.31
CA ALA A 71 18.24 -1.77 6.58
C ALA A 71 19.29 -2.53 5.75
N ALA A 72 20.43 -1.89 5.42
CA ALA A 72 21.46 -2.47 4.56
C ALA A 72 22.57 -3.19 5.35
N ASP A 73 22.97 -2.70 6.52
CA ASP A 73 24.09 -3.28 7.28
C ASP A 73 23.75 -3.42 8.77
N GLY A 74 23.86 -4.65 9.27
CA GLY A 74 23.61 -4.96 10.67
C GLY A 74 24.71 -4.44 11.58
N GLY A 75 24.32 -3.68 12.62
CA GLY A 75 25.12 -3.50 13.83
C GLY A 75 25.40 -2.06 14.21
N GLY A 76 24.49 -1.44 14.97
CA GLY A 76 24.74 -0.17 15.64
C GLY A 76 23.76 0.05 16.78
N ASP A 77 24.18 -0.22 18.01
CA ASP A 77 23.44 0.15 19.23
C ASP A 77 23.50 1.68 19.41
N ASN A 78 22.44 2.38 19.02
CA ASN A 78 22.31 3.82 19.26
C ASN A 78 21.22 4.10 20.30
N ASN A 79 21.67 4.57 21.45
CA ASN A 79 20.86 5.00 22.59
C ASN A 79 20.46 6.47 22.38
N TYR A 80 19.28 6.73 21.81
CA TYR A 80 18.69 8.08 21.70
C TYR A 80 17.56 8.27 22.72
N GLY A 81 17.57 9.43 23.39
CA GLY A 81 16.76 9.78 24.55
C GLY A 81 15.24 9.73 24.35
N GLN A 82 14.55 9.33 25.42
CA GLN A 82 13.12 8.99 25.51
C GLN A 82 12.18 10.19 25.73
N ASP A 83 12.44 11.35 25.14
CA ASP A 83 11.60 12.52 25.42
C ASP A 83 10.46 12.69 24.39
N GLY A 84 9.30 12.12 24.72
CA GLY A 84 8.08 12.95 24.75
C GLY A 84 7.05 12.87 23.63
N VAL A 85 7.04 11.85 22.77
CA VAL A 85 5.82 11.48 22.04
C VAL A 85 5.50 10.05 22.43
N ASP A 86 4.39 9.84 23.16
CA ASP A 86 3.83 8.51 23.40
C ASP A 86 3.43 7.91 22.04
N GLY A 87 4.44 7.40 21.32
CA GLY A 87 4.28 6.60 20.12
C GLY A 87 3.60 5.32 20.55
N ALA A 88 2.28 5.34 20.56
CA ALA A 88 1.46 4.20 20.96
C ALA A 88 1.88 3.00 20.10
N ALA A 89 2.37 1.94 20.75
CA ALA A 89 2.57 0.64 20.11
C ALA A 89 1.25 0.28 19.46
N VAL A 90 1.38 -0.43 18.36
CA VAL A 90 0.31 -1.33 17.94
C VAL A 90 -0.05 -2.23 19.12
N PRO A 91 -1.29 -2.17 19.64
CA PRO A 91 -1.67 -2.99 20.79
C PRO A 91 -1.56 -4.48 20.43
N ASP A 92 -1.09 -5.32 21.36
CA ASP A 92 -0.89 -6.75 21.09
C ASP A 92 -2.15 -7.46 20.59
N ALA A 93 -3.34 -6.98 20.98
CA ALA A 93 -4.60 -7.50 20.47
C ALA A 93 -4.71 -7.38 18.94
N PHE A 94 -4.22 -6.28 18.36
CA PHE A 94 -4.23 -6.06 16.91
C PHE A 94 -3.30 -7.03 16.20
N ILE A 95 -2.13 -7.27 16.80
CA ILE A 95 -1.13 -8.20 16.28
C ILE A 95 -1.69 -9.62 16.29
N ARG A 96 -2.25 -10.06 17.43
CA ARG A 96 -2.88 -11.39 17.57
C ARG A 96 -4.03 -11.58 16.59
N SER A 97 -4.88 -10.57 16.38
CA SER A 97 -5.97 -10.64 15.40
C SER A 97 -5.44 -10.84 13.98
N ARG A 98 -4.35 -10.17 13.62
CA ARG A 98 -3.68 -10.39 12.33
C ARG A 98 -3.09 -11.80 12.24
N GLU A 99 -2.33 -12.24 13.23
CA GLU A 99 -1.73 -13.59 13.25
C GLU A 99 -2.79 -14.69 13.20
N ALA A 100 -3.95 -14.49 13.84
CA ALA A 100 -5.06 -15.42 13.77
C ALA A 100 -5.65 -15.53 12.36
N ARG A 101 -5.68 -14.42 11.60
CA ARG A 101 -6.18 -14.39 10.22
C ARG A 101 -5.15 -14.90 9.21
N ASP A 102 -3.94 -14.36 9.25
CA ASP A 102 -2.88 -14.57 8.26
C ASP A 102 -2.01 -15.80 8.58
N GLY A 103 -2.20 -16.40 9.77
CA GLY A 103 -1.38 -17.46 10.32
C GLY A 103 -0.12 -16.95 11.04
N PRO A 104 0.50 -17.79 11.89
CA PRO A 104 1.78 -17.48 12.52
C PRO A 104 2.84 -17.28 11.44
N GLY A 105 3.53 -16.14 11.48
CA GLY A 105 4.54 -15.81 10.46
C GLY A 105 3.95 -15.34 9.12
N GLY A 106 2.66 -15.03 9.06
CA GLY A 106 2.05 -14.39 7.88
C GLY A 106 2.84 -13.14 7.47
N HIS A 107 3.26 -13.09 6.21
CA HIS A 107 4.10 -12.01 5.69
C HIS A 107 3.33 -10.69 5.59
N HIS A 108 4.01 -9.61 5.93
CA HIS A 108 3.55 -8.28 5.60
C HIS A 108 3.74 -8.01 4.11
N HIS A 109 2.89 -7.18 3.54
CA HIS A 109 2.95 -6.85 2.12
C HIS A 109 2.52 -5.41 1.88
N VAL A 110 2.93 -4.86 0.73
CA VAL A 110 2.45 -3.60 0.18
C VAL A 110 1.71 -3.89 -1.12
N THR A 111 0.40 -3.63 -1.15
CA THR A 111 -0.43 -3.90 -2.34
C THR A 111 -0.22 -2.85 -3.42
N LEU A 112 0.26 -3.28 -4.58
CA LEU A 112 0.50 -2.42 -5.74
C LEU A 112 -0.71 -2.34 -6.67
N VAL A 113 -1.32 -3.49 -6.97
CA VAL A 113 -2.53 -3.63 -7.79
C VAL A 113 -3.54 -4.40 -6.96
N THR A 114 -4.67 -3.77 -6.63
CA THR A 114 -5.72 -4.41 -5.83
C THR A 114 -6.57 -5.37 -6.67
N PRO A 115 -7.30 -6.32 -6.04
CA PRO A 115 -8.20 -7.20 -6.78
C PRO A 115 -9.23 -6.46 -7.65
N PRO A 116 -9.93 -5.41 -7.17
CA PRO A 116 -10.89 -4.67 -8.00
C PRO A 116 -10.24 -3.97 -9.21
N GLU A 117 -9.00 -3.50 -9.07
CA GLU A 117 -8.26 -2.87 -10.18
C GLU A 117 -7.84 -3.90 -11.22
N LEU A 118 -7.44 -5.11 -10.79
CA LEU A 118 -7.13 -6.19 -11.72
C LEU A 118 -8.38 -6.67 -12.48
N ASP A 119 -9.54 -6.73 -11.80
CA ASP A 119 -10.82 -7.02 -12.45
C ASP A 119 -11.22 -5.93 -13.46
N GLU A 120 -10.88 -4.67 -13.22
CA GLU A 120 -11.07 -3.57 -14.19
C GLU A 120 -10.19 -3.75 -15.43
N VAL A 121 -8.90 -4.04 -15.24
CA VAL A 121 -7.96 -4.31 -16.35
C VAL A 121 -8.41 -5.52 -17.16
N TRP A 122 -8.91 -6.58 -16.51
CA TRP A 122 -9.43 -7.76 -17.19
C TRP A 122 -10.68 -7.45 -18.02
N ARG A 123 -11.64 -6.70 -17.48
CA ARG A 123 -12.84 -6.26 -18.22
C ARG A 123 -12.47 -5.41 -19.43
N GLN A 124 -11.48 -4.52 -19.30
CA GLN A 124 -10.98 -3.75 -20.43
C GLN A 124 -10.39 -4.66 -21.51
N ALA A 125 -9.55 -5.63 -21.14
CA ALA A 125 -8.96 -6.57 -22.09
C ALA A 125 -10.01 -7.42 -22.84
N ILE A 126 -11.11 -7.80 -22.18
CA ILE A 126 -12.25 -8.46 -22.83
C ILE A 126 -12.91 -7.52 -23.85
N SER A 127 -13.14 -6.26 -23.48
CA SER A 127 -13.76 -5.28 -24.36
C SER A 127 -12.91 -5.01 -25.62
N GLU A 128 -11.60 -4.83 -25.45
CA GLU A 128 -10.65 -4.67 -26.55
C GLU A 128 -10.63 -5.89 -27.48
N HIS A 129 -10.66 -7.10 -26.91
CA HIS A 129 -10.74 -8.34 -27.69
C HIS A 129 -12.03 -8.40 -28.53
N GLN A 130 -13.17 -8.00 -27.96
CA GLN A 130 -14.45 -7.96 -28.68
C GLN A 130 -14.46 -6.92 -29.80
N GLN A 131 -13.84 -5.75 -29.59
CA GLN A 131 -13.73 -4.70 -30.62
C GLN A 131 -12.84 -5.14 -31.80
N GLN A 132 -11.77 -5.89 -31.53
CA GLN A 132 -10.86 -6.41 -32.56
C GLN A 132 -11.48 -7.53 -33.42
N GLN A 133 -12.55 -8.18 -32.94
CA GLN A 133 -13.29 -9.21 -33.68
C GLN A 133 -14.28 -8.64 -34.72
N ALA A 134 -14.14 -7.36 -35.10
CA ALA A 134 -14.89 -6.75 -36.18
C ALA A 134 -14.81 -7.59 -37.50
N PRO A 135 -15.85 -7.54 -38.35
CA PRO A 135 -16.10 -8.55 -39.39
C PRO A 135 -14.94 -8.79 -40.37
N GLU A 136 -14.14 -7.77 -40.63
CA GLU A 136 -13.03 -7.82 -41.61
C GLU A 136 -11.80 -8.58 -41.09
N SER A 137 -11.66 -8.74 -39.77
CA SER A 137 -10.52 -9.42 -39.12
C SER A 137 -10.83 -10.85 -38.66
N ARG A 138 -12.06 -11.33 -38.91
CA ARG A 138 -12.56 -12.60 -38.33
C ARG A 138 -11.70 -13.82 -38.66
N GLN A 139 -11.12 -13.89 -39.87
CA GLN A 139 -10.36 -15.08 -40.30
C GLN A 139 -9.06 -15.30 -39.50
N GLN A 140 -8.44 -14.24 -38.96
CA GLN A 140 -7.21 -14.38 -38.16
C GLN A 140 -7.47 -14.75 -36.70
N PHE A 141 -8.69 -14.54 -36.20
CA PHE A 141 -9.06 -14.77 -34.80
C PHE A 141 -9.89 -16.03 -34.57
N LEU A 142 -10.10 -16.86 -35.60
CA LEU A 142 -10.77 -18.15 -35.47
C LEU A 142 -9.97 -19.08 -34.55
N GLY A 143 -10.33 -19.10 -33.26
CA GLY A 143 -9.83 -20.08 -32.28
C GLY A 143 -9.28 -19.50 -30.97
N ARG A 144 -9.04 -18.18 -30.88
CA ARG A 144 -8.70 -17.56 -29.58
C ARG A 144 -9.94 -16.96 -28.94
N GLY A 145 -10.35 -17.55 -27.81
CA GLY A 145 -11.35 -16.95 -26.94
C GLY A 145 -10.84 -15.66 -26.27
N PRO A 146 -11.71 -14.97 -25.50
CA PRO A 146 -11.29 -13.84 -24.68
C PRO A 146 -10.22 -14.30 -23.67
N PRO A 147 -9.31 -13.40 -23.27
CA PRO A 147 -8.29 -13.74 -22.29
C PRO A 147 -8.92 -14.08 -20.94
N SER A 148 -8.39 -15.11 -20.29
CA SER A 148 -8.74 -15.49 -18.92
C SER A 148 -8.21 -14.46 -17.91
N LYS A 149 -8.77 -14.47 -16.69
CA LYS A 149 -8.26 -13.65 -15.58
C LYS A 149 -6.80 -13.98 -15.25
N ASP A 150 -6.43 -15.27 -15.24
CA ASP A 150 -5.06 -15.74 -15.03
C ASP A 150 -4.08 -15.16 -16.07
N GLU A 151 -4.43 -15.15 -17.36
CA GLU A 151 -3.59 -14.57 -18.42
C GLU A 151 -3.47 -13.05 -18.32
N VAL A 152 -4.52 -12.34 -17.89
CA VAL A 152 -4.42 -10.89 -17.63
C VAL A 152 -3.55 -10.62 -16.41
N ALA A 153 -3.74 -11.36 -15.33
CA ALA A 153 -2.98 -11.22 -14.10
C ALA A 153 -1.46 -11.42 -14.33
N ALA A 154 -1.09 -12.45 -15.10
CA ALA A 154 0.30 -12.70 -15.50
C ALA A 154 0.88 -11.53 -16.31
N ARG A 155 0.16 -11.03 -17.33
CA ARG A 155 0.59 -9.87 -18.13
C ARG A 155 0.74 -8.59 -17.31
N VAL A 156 -0.16 -8.35 -16.37
CA VAL A 156 -0.07 -7.22 -15.43
C VAL A 156 1.20 -7.34 -14.59
N TYR A 157 1.47 -8.51 -14.02
CA TYR A 157 2.68 -8.76 -13.23
C TYR A 157 3.95 -8.56 -14.07
N GLU A 158 4.03 -9.16 -15.25
CA GLU A 158 5.18 -9.00 -16.16
C GLU A 158 5.45 -7.53 -16.51
N ARG A 159 4.40 -6.77 -16.78
CA ARG A 159 4.51 -5.34 -17.09
C ARG A 159 5.00 -4.53 -15.90
N VAL A 160 4.49 -4.81 -14.71
CA VAL A 160 4.99 -4.18 -13.48
C VAL A 160 6.47 -4.53 -13.27
N ALA A 161 6.82 -5.81 -13.34
CA ALA A 161 8.18 -6.27 -13.11
C ALA A 161 9.17 -5.69 -14.15
N ALA A 162 8.72 -5.47 -15.39
CA ALA A 162 9.50 -4.76 -16.41
C ALA A 162 9.71 -3.28 -16.09
N GLU A 163 8.74 -2.62 -15.46
CA GLU A 163 8.80 -1.19 -15.13
C GLU A 163 9.69 -0.90 -13.91
N ILE A 164 9.57 -1.72 -12.85
CA ILE A 164 10.20 -1.41 -11.55
C ILE A 164 11.18 -2.49 -11.05
N GLY A 165 11.44 -3.49 -11.88
CA GLY A 165 12.23 -4.66 -11.52
C GLY A 165 11.46 -5.64 -10.62
N SER A 166 11.90 -6.89 -10.58
CA SER A 166 11.31 -7.92 -9.72
C SER A 166 11.49 -7.64 -8.23
N SER A 167 12.49 -6.84 -7.83
CA SER A 167 12.69 -6.39 -6.45
C SER A 167 11.67 -5.34 -6.00
N GLY A 168 10.90 -4.76 -6.92
CA GLY A 168 9.94 -3.69 -6.63
C GLY A 168 10.56 -2.30 -6.42
N GLY A 169 11.87 -2.14 -6.60
CA GLY A 169 12.54 -0.85 -6.48
C GLY A 169 12.70 -0.32 -5.05
N SER A 170 12.84 0.99 -4.93
CA SER A 170 13.01 1.69 -3.65
C SER A 170 11.67 2.10 -3.04
N TRP A 171 11.58 2.04 -1.72
CA TRP A 171 10.43 2.55 -0.99
C TRP A 171 10.88 2.95 0.41
N LEU A 172 10.13 3.87 1.02
CA LEU A 172 10.47 4.48 2.29
C LEU A 172 9.26 4.45 3.25
N PRO A 173 9.40 3.87 4.45
CA PRO A 173 8.43 4.07 5.51
C PRO A 173 8.25 5.55 5.88
N LEU A 174 7.01 6.01 6.02
CA LEU A 174 6.68 7.41 6.33
C LEU A 174 6.16 7.61 7.76
N ALA A 175 5.02 7.01 8.08
CA ALA A 175 4.33 7.25 9.34
C ALA A 175 3.31 6.16 9.67
N LEU A 176 2.98 6.06 10.96
CA LEU A 176 1.88 5.22 11.43
C LEU A 176 0.55 5.90 11.17
N GLY A 177 -0.40 5.11 10.65
CA GLY A 177 -1.78 5.51 10.50
C GLY A 177 -2.75 4.57 11.21
N ARG A 178 -3.92 5.11 11.51
CA ARG A 178 -5.04 4.41 12.13
C ARG A 178 -6.33 4.78 11.40
N VAL A 179 -7.12 3.77 11.07
CA VAL A 179 -8.49 3.96 10.59
C VAL A 179 -9.46 3.24 11.52
N THR A 180 -10.63 3.84 11.71
CA THR A 180 -11.74 3.24 12.46
C THR A 180 -12.97 3.26 11.56
N CYS A 181 -13.63 2.12 11.40
CA CYS A 181 -14.91 2.03 10.71
C CYS A 181 -16.01 2.57 11.63
N GLY A 182 -16.65 3.69 11.25
CA GLY A 182 -17.72 4.27 12.06
C GLY A 182 -18.95 3.37 12.24
N ALA A 183 -19.19 2.44 11.31
CA ALA A 183 -20.35 1.54 11.37
C ALA A 183 -20.12 0.35 12.32
N THR A 184 -18.94 -0.27 12.28
CA THR A 184 -18.65 -1.51 13.02
C THR A 184 -17.78 -1.29 14.25
N GLY A 185 -17.14 -0.13 14.37
CA GLY A 185 -16.10 0.11 15.38
C GLY A 185 -14.81 -0.69 15.15
N ALA A 186 -14.70 -1.43 14.04
CA ALA A 186 -13.47 -2.12 13.67
C ALA A 186 -12.35 -1.11 13.40
N GLU A 187 -11.12 -1.46 13.75
CA GLU A 187 -9.97 -0.57 13.61
C GLU A 187 -8.81 -1.26 12.92
N ALA A 188 -8.05 -0.53 12.11
CA ALA A 188 -6.82 -1.04 11.52
C ALA A 188 -5.68 -0.04 11.73
N LEU A 189 -4.51 -0.58 12.08
CA LEU A 189 -3.24 0.14 12.13
C LEU A 189 -2.40 -0.24 10.92
N PHE A 190 -1.78 0.77 10.33
CA PHE A 190 -0.98 0.60 9.13
C PHE A 190 0.26 1.49 9.19
N LEU A 191 1.28 1.09 8.44
CA LEU A 191 2.45 1.89 8.17
C LEU A 191 2.33 2.44 6.75
N LEU A 192 2.20 3.76 6.61
CA LEU A 192 2.22 4.44 5.33
C LEU A 192 3.63 4.41 4.74
N VAL A 193 3.75 4.15 3.43
CA VAL A 193 5.04 4.11 2.73
C VAL A 193 5.01 5.00 1.48
N ALA A 194 6.12 5.67 1.20
CA ALA A 194 6.39 6.27 -0.10
C ALA A 194 6.98 5.20 -1.02
N TRP A 195 6.37 4.99 -2.17
CA TRP A 195 6.87 4.04 -3.17
C TRP A 195 6.75 4.67 -4.57
N PRO A 196 7.72 5.52 -4.96
CA PRO A 196 7.71 6.24 -6.24
C PRO A 196 7.58 5.30 -7.44
N GLU A 197 8.36 4.23 -7.45
CA GLU A 197 8.37 3.20 -8.49
C GLU A 197 7.00 2.50 -8.56
N GLY A 198 6.39 2.17 -7.42
CA GLY A 198 5.02 1.68 -7.39
C GLY A 198 4.02 2.62 -8.09
N ARG A 199 4.20 3.94 -7.98
CA ARG A 199 3.37 4.90 -8.74
C ARG A 199 3.66 4.87 -10.23
N LEU A 200 4.93 4.71 -10.65
CA LEU A 200 5.29 4.57 -12.06
C LEU A 200 4.66 3.30 -12.66
N ALA A 201 4.79 2.16 -11.98
CA ALA A 201 4.16 0.91 -12.38
C ALA A 201 2.64 1.05 -12.55
N ARG A 202 1.96 1.69 -11.59
CA ARG A 202 0.51 1.94 -11.69
C ARG A 202 0.14 2.82 -12.89
N ARG A 203 0.91 3.89 -13.15
CA ARG A 203 0.70 4.74 -14.34
C ARG A 203 0.92 3.97 -15.63
N ALA A 204 1.95 3.12 -15.69
CA ALA A 204 2.21 2.27 -16.85
C ALA A 204 1.02 1.33 -17.12
N LEU A 205 0.34 0.84 -16.08
CA LEU A 205 -0.89 0.04 -16.22
C LEU A 205 -2.14 0.84 -16.57
N GLY A 206 -2.07 2.17 -16.64
CA GLY A 206 -3.25 3.03 -16.84
C GLY A 206 -4.14 3.15 -15.59
N LEU A 207 -3.65 2.76 -14.41
CA LEU A 207 -4.39 2.89 -13.15
C LEU A 207 -4.33 4.34 -12.68
N VAL A 208 -5.32 5.14 -13.11
CA VAL A 208 -5.38 6.59 -12.84
C VAL A 208 -5.79 6.96 -11.42
N ARG A 209 -6.40 6.02 -10.69
CA ARG A 209 -6.80 6.26 -9.30
C ARG A 209 -5.56 6.34 -8.43
N GLU A 210 -5.36 7.50 -7.80
CA GLU A 210 -4.29 7.66 -6.82
C GLU A 210 -4.52 6.72 -5.64
N GLN A 211 -3.44 6.06 -5.22
CA GLN A 211 -3.42 5.17 -4.08
C GLN A 211 -2.22 5.51 -3.21
N HIS A 212 -2.46 5.50 -1.90
CA HIS A 212 -1.41 5.52 -0.90
C HIS A 212 -1.00 4.08 -0.56
N PHE A 213 0.30 3.84 -0.61
CA PHE A 213 0.87 2.54 -0.28
C PHE A 213 1.03 2.41 1.22
N HIS A 214 0.72 1.23 1.74
CA HIS A 214 0.80 0.97 3.15
C HIS A 214 1.05 -0.51 3.43
N ILE A 215 1.57 -0.77 4.63
CA ILE A 215 1.70 -2.10 5.22
C ILE A 215 0.68 -2.19 6.35
N THR A 216 -0.26 -3.13 6.27
CA THR A 216 -1.17 -3.39 7.39
C THR A 216 -0.41 -4.08 8.52
N LEU A 217 -0.46 -3.47 9.71
CA LEU A 217 0.27 -3.94 10.89
C LEU A 217 -0.60 -4.83 11.78
N GLY A 218 -1.90 -4.52 11.85
CA GLY A 218 -2.88 -5.30 12.59
C GLY A 218 -4.23 -4.59 12.64
N PHE A 219 -5.22 -5.26 13.22
CA PHE A 219 -6.59 -4.74 13.29
C PHE A 219 -7.33 -5.26 14.53
N HIS A 220 -8.34 -4.52 14.98
CA HIS A 220 -9.21 -4.88 16.09
C HIS A 220 -10.61 -5.20 15.57
N LEU A 221 -11.16 -6.33 16.05
CA LEU A 221 -12.38 -6.98 15.60
C LEU A 221 -12.26 -7.58 14.19
N ALA A 222 -12.17 -6.72 13.17
CA ALA A 222 -12.13 -7.10 11.77
C ALA A 222 -11.18 -6.18 11.00
N ASP A 223 -10.72 -6.64 9.83
CA ASP A 223 -10.00 -5.76 8.92
C ASP A 223 -10.95 -4.65 8.43
N VAL A 224 -10.38 -3.46 8.26
CA VAL A 224 -11.14 -2.28 7.90
C VAL A 224 -10.99 -2.04 6.41
N HIS A 225 -11.95 -2.52 5.63
CA HIS A 225 -12.05 -2.25 4.21
C HIS A 225 -12.74 -0.90 3.95
N ASN A 226 -12.49 -0.31 2.79
CA ASN A 226 -13.15 0.92 2.32
C ASN A 226 -12.92 2.19 3.15
N GLN A 227 -12.07 2.16 4.17
CA GLN A 227 -11.59 3.37 4.84
C GLN A 227 -10.28 3.85 4.21
N PRO A 228 -10.08 5.18 4.06
CA PRO A 228 -8.87 5.74 3.48
C PRO A 228 -7.66 5.48 4.38
N LYS A 229 -6.72 4.66 3.91
CA LYS A 229 -5.43 4.41 4.57
C LYS A 229 -4.36 5.30 3.95
N ASP A 230 -4.50 6.60 4.16
CA ASP A 230 -3.67 7.65 3.56
C ASP A 230 -3.17 8.69 4.59
N LEU A 231 -2.69 9.84 4.11
CA LEU A 231 -2.17 10.93 4.94
C LEU A 231 -3.20 11.53 5.90
N SER A 232 -4.50 11.43 5.60
CA SER A 232 -5.58 11.93 6.47
C SER A 232 -5.78 11.06 7.71
N SER A 233 -5.29 9.83 7.69
CA SER A 233 -5.46 8.82 8.73
C SER A 233 -4.21 8.62 9.58
N LEU A 234 -3.27 9.58 9.59
CA LEU A 234 -2.05 9.50 10.36
C LEU A 234 -2.29 9.68 11.86
N VAL A 235 -1.65 8.85 12.67
CA VAL A 235 -1.67 9.00 14.14
C VAL A 235 -0.93 10.29 14.50
N GLY A 236 -1.61 11.21 15.18
CA GLY A 236 -1.08 12.54 15.50
C GLY A 236 -1.13 13.55 14.35
N GLY A 237 -1.71 13.19 13.20
CA GLY A 237 -1.98 14.08 12.08
C GLY A 237 -0.74 14.68 11.40
N ARG A 238 0.45 14.09 11.61
CA ARG A 238 1.73 14.61 11.08
C ARG A 238 2.61 13.45 10.61
N LEU A 239 3.46 13.73 9.62
CA LEU A 239 4.57 12.83 9.30
C LEU A 239 5.64 12.91 10.39
N HIS A 240 6.43 11.83 10.50
CA HIS A 240 7.53 11.77 11.44
C HIS A 240 8.62 12.80 11.06
N GLU A 241 8.94 13.71 11.98
CA GLU A 241 9.81 14.87 11.72
C GLU A 241 11.22 14.50 11.18
N PRO A 242 11.91 13.47 11.73
CA PRO A 242 13.15 12.98 11.12
C PRO A 242 13.00 12.53 9.67
N VAL A 243 11.90 11.84 9.33
CA VAL A 243 11.64 11.39 7.96
C VAL A 243 11.39 12.58 7.05
N LEU A 244 10.63 13.58 7.53
CA LEU A 244 10.43 14.82 6.79
C LEU A 244 11.76 15.53 6.52
N ARG A 245 12.65 15.58 7.51
CA ARG A 245 13.99 16.17 7.36
C ARG A 245 14.84 15.42 6.34
N GLU A 246 14.89 14.09 6.42
CA GLU A 246 15.63 13.27 5.44
C GLU A 246 15.07 13.45 4.02
N LEU A 247 13.75 13.50 3.86
CA LEU A 247 13.10 13.81 2.58
C LEU A 247 13.48 15.20 2.07
N VAL A 248 13.53 16.20 2.95
CA VAL A 248 13.92 17.57 2.60
C VAL A 248 15.41 17.66 2.25
N GLU A 249 16.29 17.01 3.01
CA GLU A 249 17.73 16.98 2.76
C GLU A 249 18.06 16.24 1.46
N ALA A 250 17.42 15.09 1.20
CA ALA A 250 17.53 14.37 -0.07
C ALA A 250 17.03 15.22 -1.25
N ALA A 251 15.93 15.96 -1.08
CA ALA A 251 15.43 16.89 -2.10
C ALA A 251 16.36 18.10 -2.35
N ALA A 252 17.11 18.52 -1.33
CA ALA A 252 18.00 19.69 -1.39
C ALA A 252 19.40 19.36 -1.92
N GLY A 253 19.94 18.17 -1.59
CA GLY A 253 21.27 17.74 -2.02
C GLY A 253 21.36 17.33 -3.49
N ALA A 254 20.21 17.02 -4.11
CA ALA A 254 20.14 16.61 -5.49
C ALA A 254 20.07 17.87 -6.40
N GLY A 255 21.24 18.46 -6.65
CA GLY A 255 21.44 19.72 -7.36
C GLY A 255 20.87 19.75 -8.79
N ALA A 256 20.68 20.97 -9.31
CA ALA A 256 19.94 21.33 -10.53
C ALA A 256 20.48 20.80 -11.89
N ALA A 257 21.34 19.78 -11.92
CA ALA A 257 22.08 19.39 -13.13
C ALA A 257 21.61 18.10 -13.84
N GLU A 258 20.74 17.28 -13.26
CA GLU A 258 20.25 16.05 -13.93
C GLU A 258 18.73 16.06 -14.10
N ALA A 259 18.29 16.80 -15.11
CA ALA A 259 16.89 17.07 -15.44
C ALA A 259 16.11 15.89 -16.05
N THR A 260 16.61 14.65 -15.96
CA THR A 260 15.88 13.43 -16.34
C THR A 260 15.63 12.46 -15.18
N ALA A 261 16.20 12.74 -13.98
CA ALA A 261 15.82 12.14 -12.68
C ALA A 261 14.66 12.91 -12.00
N THR A 262 13.88 13.62 -12.81
CA THR A 262 12.93 14.68 -12.44
C THR A 262 11.59 14.17 -11.92
N ALA A 263 11.34 12.86 -11.85
CA ALA A 263 10.11 12.31 -11.28
C ALA A 263 10.22 12.07 -9.76
N GLU A 264 11.32 11.49 -9.28
CA GLU A 264 11.54 11.24 -7.85
C GLU A 264 11.72 12.52 -7.05
N GLN A 265 12.54 13.46 -7.55
CA GLN A 265 12.68 14.78 -6.92
C GLN A 265 11.40 15.59 -6.98
N ALA A 266 10.61 15.49 -8.06
CA ALA A 266 9.31 16.14 -8.13
C ALA A 266 8.30 15.47 -7.20
N LEU A 267 8.37 14.17 -6.97
CA LEU A 267 7.55 13.45 -5.99
C LEU A 267 7.96 13.76 -4.55
N LEU A 268 9.25 13.88 -4.27
CA LEU A 268 9.76 14.32 -2.96
C LEU A 268 9.37 15.78 -2.71
N ARG A 269 9.55 16.67 -3.69
CA ARG A 269 9.12 18.08 -3.59
C ARG A 269 7.61 18.21 -3.52
N ALA A 270 6.84 17.42 -4.27
CA ALA A 270 5.39 17.42 -4.20
C ALA A 270 4.90 16.85 -2.86
N ALA A 271 5.53 15.80 -2.33
CA ALA A 271 5.24 15.28 -1.00
C ALA A 271 5.50 16.35 0.06
N VAL A 272 6.66 17.01 0.02
CA VAL A 272 7.02 18.13 0.92
C VAL A 272 6.04 19.30 0.79
N LEU A 273 5.64 19.69 -0.42
CA LEU A 273 4.69 20.78 -0.66
C LEU A 273 3.25 20.45 -0.21
N VAL A 274 2.78 19.23 -0.45
CA VAL A 274 1.47 18.74 0.02
C VAL A 274 1.42 18.71 1.55
N LEU A 275 2.53 18.35 2.20
CA LEU A 275 2.65 18.36 3.65
C LEU A 275 2.67 19.78 4.22
N GLN A 276 3.42 20.69 3.60
CA GLN A 276 3.46 22.10 4.00
C GLN A 276 2.09 22.79 3.85
N ALA A 277 1.37 22.52 2.76
CA ALA A 277 0.02 23.06 2.56
C ALA A 277 -1.00 22.54 3.59
N SER A 278 -0.87 21.27 4.00
CA SER A 278 -1.76 20.65 5.00
C SER A 278 -1.49 21.14 6.43
N ILE A 279 -0.25 21.52 6.75
CA ILE A 279 0.13 22.09 8.06
C ILE A 279 -0.29 23.57 8.17
N CYS A 280 -0.36 24.30 7.04
CA CYS A 280 -0.69 25.73 7.02
C CYS A 280 -2.17 26.05 6.77
N ALA A 281 -3.04 25.06 6.53
CA ALA A 281 -4.47 25.30 6.47
C ALA A 281 -4.98 25.67 7.88
N PRO A 282 -5.51 26.89 8.10
CA PRO A 282 -6.06 27.24 9.40
C PRO A 282 -7.22 26.28 9.69
N VAL A 283 -7.13 25.56 10.81
CA VAL A 283 -8.26 24.83 11.38
C VAL A 283 -9.37 25.87 11.54
N GLY A 284 -10.38 25.78 10.68
CA GLY A 284 -11.53 26.67 10.72
C GLY A 284 -12.14 26.57 12.11
N VAL A 285 -11.84 27.54 12.96
CA VAL A 285 -12.51 27.71 14.24
C VAL A 285 -13.95 27.96 13.87
N GLY A 286 -14.78 26.92 14.01
CA GLY A 286 -16.21 27.03 13.86
C GLY A 286 -16.68 28.11 14.81
N LEU A 287 -16.96 29.29 14.26
CA LEU A 287 -17.68 30.34 14.95
C LEU A 287 -19.06 29.78 15.23
N GLY A 288 -19.21 29.17 16.40
CA GLY A 288 -20.49 28.82 16.96
C GLY A 288 -21.30 30.10 17.08
N SER A 289 -22.20 30.31 16.13
CA SER A 289 -23.28 31.26 16.26
C SER A 289 -24.18 30.78 17.40
N ARG A 290 -23.93 31.28 18.62
CA ARG A 290 -24.95 31.33 19.66
C ARG A 290 -26.04 32.28 19.16
N GLY A 291 -27.08 31.72 18.55
CA GLY A 291 -28.36 32.38 18.44
C GLY A 291 -29.00 32.43 19.83
N GLY A 292 -29.34 33.65 20.26
CA GLY A 292 -30.32 33.88 21.32
C GLY A 292 -31.75 33.76 20.80
#